data_AF-A0A3C0ZD78-F1
#
_entry.id   AF-A0A3C0ZD78-F1
#
_cell.length_a   1.000
_cell.length_b   1.000
_cell.length_c   1.000
_cell.angle_alpha   90.00
_cell.angle_beta   90.00
_cell.angle_gamma   90.00
#
_symmetry.space_group_name_H-M   'P 1'
#
loop_
_entity.id
_entity.type
_entity.pdbx_description
1 polymer ?
#
loop_
_entity_poly.entity_id
_entity_poly.type
_entity_poly.pdbx_seq_one_letter_code
_entity_poly.pdbx_strand_id
1 'polypeptide(L)'
;MHQTGARLLINYLREMAARLSLKELIEKGLSLEQEGNYKEAVKSYTAAIKRAPTYPVAYNRLMILFRKQKKYEKEVELISKAIESYQQEMAEDRRQWQKDNTTSADISLKLAKSMGLINEQGLPVYEDPPVATWRKRLEVARKKLALQSNKPQKSSVKKK
;
A
#
# COMPACT_ATOMS: atom_id res chain seq x y z
N MET A 1 30.96 -4.78 20.92
CA MET A 1 29.75 -5.33 20.26
C MET A 1 28.43 -4.93 20.96
N HIS A 2 28.26 -3.68 21.45
CA HIS A 2 27.09 -3.32 22.28
C HIS A 2 26.15 -2.23 21.71
N GLN A 3 26.43 -1.62 20.55
CA GLN A 3 25.55 -0.57 20.00
C GLN A 3 24.38 -1.07 19.16
N THR A 4 24.41 -2.32 18.68
CA THR A 4 23.33 -2.92 17.87
C THR A 4 22.09 -3.25 18.70
N GLY A 5 22.24 -3.77 19.92
CA GLY A 5 21.11 -4.13 20.80
C GLY A 5 20.27 -2.92 21.24
N ALA A 6 20.91 -1.83 21.65
CA ALA A 6 20.22 -0.59 22.05
C ALA A 6 19.52 0.08 20.87
N ARG A 7 20.13 0.07 19.68
CA ARG A 7 19.52 0.60 18.45
C ARG A 7 18.32 -0.24 18.01
N LEU A 8 18.40 -1.57 18.12
CA LEU A 8 17.27 -2.47 17.87
C LEU A 8 16.15 -2.27 18.88
N LEU A 9 16.45 -2.10 20.17
CA LEU A 9 15.46 -1.81 21.22
C LEU A 9 14.80 -0.44 21.02
N ILE A 10 15.56 0.60 20.68
CA ILE A 10 15.02 1.94 20.39
C ILE A 10 14.16 1.92 19.13
N ASN A 11 14.60 1.23 18.07
CA ASN A 11 13.80 1.05 16.86
C ASN A 11 12.54 0.22 17.14
N TYR A 12 12.65 -0.84 17.93
CA TYR A 12 11.54 -1.70 18.35
C TYR A 12 10.53 -0.93 19.20
N LEU A 13 10.99 -0.10 20.15
CA LEU A 13 10.12 0.75 20.97
C LEU A 13 9.48 1.87 20.16
N ARG A 14 10.21 2.47 19.20
CA ARG A 14 9.68 3.45 18.25
C ARG A 14 8.63 2.83 17.33
N GLU A 15 8.89 1.64 16.81
CA GLU A 15 7.93 0.87 16.02
C GLU A 15 6.73 0.43 16.84
N MET A 16 6.90 -0.06 18.07
CA MET A 16 5.81 -0.39 18.98
C MET A 16 4.95 0.84 19.28
N ALA A 17 5.56 1.98 19.64
CA ALA A 17 4.83 3.22 19.88
C ALA A 17 4.12 3.72 18.62
N ALA A 18 4.71 3.53 17.43
CA ALA A 18 4.07 3.81 16.16
C ALA A 18 2.93 2.83 15.82
N ARG A 19 3.03 1.57 16.22
CA ARG A 19 1.99 0.54 16.07
C ARG A 19 0.82 0.76 17.03
N LEU A 20 1.09 1.22 18.26
CA LEU A 20 0.04 1.61 19.21
C LEU A 20 -0.81 2.75 18.62
N SER A 21 -0.21 3.79 18.05
CA SER A 21 -0.97 4.85 17.39
C SER A 21 -1.61 4.44 16.05
N LEU A 22 -0.98 3.52 15.31
CA LEU A 22 -1.56 2.96 14.09
C LEU A 22 -2.85 2.19 14.39
N LYS A 23 -2.84 1.35 15.42
CA LYS A 23 -4.02 0.59 15.85
C LYS A 23 -5.18 1.52 16.19
N GLU A 24 -4.93 2.56 16.98
CA GLU A 24 -5.93 3.57 17.34
C GLU A 24 -6.52 4.28 16.11
N LEU A 25 -5.68 4.65 15.14
CA LEU A 25 -6.14 5.28 13.89
C LEU A 25 -7.03 4.34 13.08
N ILE A 26 -6.71 3.05 13.04
CA ILE A 26 -7.53 2.04 12.36
C ILE A 26 -8.86 1.83 13.08
N GLU A 27 -8.84 1.65 14.40
CA GLU A 27 -10.05 1.46 15.22
C GLU A 27 -10.98 2.66 15.12
N LYS A 28 -10.44 3.88 15.25
CA LYS A 28 -11.20 5.11 15.03
C LYS A 28 -11.79 5.18 13.63
N GLY A 29 -11.01 4.85 12.60
CA GLY A 29 -11.51 4.80 11.22
C GLY A 29 -12.65 3.81 11.02
N LEU A 30 -12.57 2.64 11.68
CA LEU A 30 -13.62 1.61 11.65
C LEU A 30 -14.90 2.06 12.34
N SER A 31 -14.81 2.67 13.54
CA SER A 31 -15.97 3.23 14.24
C SER A 31 -16.68 4.27 13.37
N LEU A 32 -15.91 5.21 12.80
CA LEU A 32 -16.45 6.24 11.92
C LEU A 32 -17.06 5.66 10.64
N GLU A 33 -16.50 4.57 10.07
CA GLU A 33 -17.12 3.86 8.95
C GLU A 33 -18.46 3.24 9.35
N GLN A 34 -18.55 2.62 10.53
CA GLN A 34 -19.78 2.00 11.05
C GLN A 34 -20.88 3.04 11.32
N GLU A 35 -20.49 4.22 11.81
CA GLU A 35 -21.38 5.37 12.03
C GLU A 35 -21.78 6.08 10.71
N GLY A 36 -21.25 5.65 9.56
CA GLY A 36 -21.51 6.26 8.26
C GLY A 36 -20.76 7.58 8.03
N ASN A 37 -19.88 7.99 8.95
CA ASN A 37 -19.05 9.18 8.83
C ASN A 37 -17.82 8.92 7.93
N TYR A 38 -18.08 8.66 6.65
CA TYR A 38 -17.05 8.25 5.70
C TYR A 38 -15.96 9.30 5.47
N LYS A 39 -16.26 10.59 5.63
CA LYS A 39 -15.25 11.66 5.46
C LYS A 39 -14.19 11.60 6.56
N GLU A 40 -14.61 11.46 7.81
CA GLU A 40 -13.69 11.35 8.94
C GLU A 40 -12.98 9.99 8.96
N ALA A 41 -13.67 8.90 8.58
CA ALA A 41 -13.03 7.59 8.42
C ALA A 41 -11.87 7.64 7.41
N VAL A 42 -12.06 8.32 6.27
CA VAL A 42 -11.00 8.54 5.27
C VAL A 42 -9.81 9.29 5.87
N LYS A 43 -10.03 10.31 6.72
CA LYS A 43 -8.94 11.02 7.39
C LYS A 43 -8.16 10.10 8.32
N SER A 44 -8.85 9.30 9.13
CA SER A 44 -8.22 8.32 10.03
C SER A 44 -7.34 7.31 9.27
N TYR A 45 -7.85 6.73 8.18
CA TYR A 45 -7.06 5.80 7.37
C TYR A 45 -5.93 6.48 6.60
N THR A 46 -6.11 7.73 6.17
CA THR A 46 -5.02 8.50 5.52
C THR A 46 -3.90 8.80 6.52
N ALA A 47 -4.25 9.12 7.78
CA ALA A 47 -3.27 9.27 8.84
C ALA A 47 -2.55 7.96 9.15
N ALA A 48 -3.25 6.82 9.13
CA ALA A 48 -2.64 5.50 9.27
C ALA A 48 -1.61 5.21 8.17
N ILE A 49 -1.93 5.53 6.92
CA ILE A 49 -0.99 5.40 5.78
C ILE A 49 0.24 6.29 5.95
N LYS A 50 0.06 7.55 6.38
CA LYS A 50 1.20 8.45 6.65
C LYS A 50 2.12 7.91 7.74
N ARG A 51 1.58 7.17 8.71
CA ARG A 51 2.34 6.57 9.82
C ARG A 51 3.04 5.28 9.40
N ALA A 52 2.38 4.46 8.59
CA ALA A 52 2.89 3.19 8.09
C ALA A 52 2.51 3.04 6.59
N PRO A 53 3.38 3.53 5.68
CA PRO A 53 3.11 3.57 4.23
C PRO A 53 2.89 2.21 3.58
N THR A 54 3.35 1.13 4.21
CA THR A 54 3.19 -0.26 3.76
C THR A 54 2.09 -1.03 4.47
N TYR A 55 1.33 -0.41 5.39
CA TYR A 55 0.33 -1.11 6.19
C TYR A 55 -0.95 -1.44 5.40
N PRO A 56 -1.24 -2.72 5.09
CA PRO A 56 -2.25 -3.04 4.08
C PRO A 56 -3.70 -2.74 4.48
N VAL A 57 -4.00 -2.76 5.78
CA VAL A 57 -5.37 -2.63 6.29
C VAL A 57 -5.95 -1.26 5.96
N ALA A 58 -5.18 -0.18 6.13
CA ALA A 58 -5.65 1.19 5.86
C ALA A 58 -6.01 1.39 4.39
N TYR A 59 -5.14 0.93 3.47
CA TYR A 59 -5.42 0.98 2.04
C TYR A 59 -6.64 0.17 1.66
N ASN A 60 -6.76 -1.06 2.19
CA ASN A 60 -7.90 -1.93 1.91
C ASN A 60 -9.23 -1.28 2.30
N ARG A 61 -9.27 -0.59 3.45
CA ARG A 61 -10.46 0.13 3.92
C ARG A 61 -10.79 1.33 3.04
N LEU A 62 -9.81 2.16 2.68
CA LEU A 62 -10.01 3.29 1.77
C LEU A 62 -10.50 2.85 0.38
N MET A 63 -9.95 1.77 -0.18
CA MET A 63 -10.41 1.21 -1.45
C MET A 63 -11.89 0.80 -1.36
N ILE A 64 -12.29 0.12 -0.29
CA ILE A 64 -13.71 -0.25 -0.07
C ILE A 64 -14.59 1.00 0.00
N LEU A 65 -14.18 2.04 0.74
CA LEU A 65 -14.92 3.29 0.86
C LEU A 65 -15.07 4.02 -0.48
N PHE A 66 -13.99 4.16 -1.26
CA PHE A 66 -14.05 4.77 -2.58
C PHE A 66 -14.91 3.98 -3.55
N ARG A 67 -14.84 2.65 -3.49
CA ARG A 67 -15.65 1.77 -4.32
C ARG A 67 -17.14 1.86 -3.99
N LYS A 68 -17.50 1.91 -2.70
CA LYS A 68 -18.89 2.16 -2.23
C LYS A 68 -19.42 3.49 -2.76
N GLN A 69 -18.57 4.52 -2.79
CA GLN A 69 -18.91 5.86 -3.29
C GLN A 69 -18.81 6.01 -4.81
N LYS A 70 -18.49 4.94 -5.56
CA LYS A 70 -18.23 4.97 -7.02
C LYS A 70 -17.16 5.99 -7.44
N LYS A 71 -16.22 6.29 -6.56
CA LYS A 71 -15.08 7.19 -6.81
C LYS A 71 -13.91 6.39 -7.38
N TYR A 72 -14.11 5.79 -8.55
CA TYR A 72 -13.13 4.86 -9.14
C TYR A 72 -11.80 5.54 -9.50
N GLU A 73 -11.81 6.82 -9.87
CA GLU A 73 -10.58 7.60 -10.12
C GLU A 73 -9.69 7.65 -8.87
N LYS A 74 -10.28 7.97 -7.71
CA LYS A 74 -9.56 8.01 -6.43
C LYS A 74 -9.11 6.63 -5.96
N GLU A 75 -9.89 5.60 -6.26
CA GLU A 75 -9.51 4.21 -6.00
C GLU A 75 -8.26 3.81 -6.81
N VAL A 76 -8.23 4.13 -8.11
CA VAL A 76 -7.10 3.86 -9.01
C VAL A 76 -5.84 4.62 -8.56
N GLU A 77 -5.98 5.91 -8.25
CA GLU A 77 -4.86 6.74 -7.77
C GLU A 77 -4.28 6.19 -6.46
N LEU A 78 -5.15 5.85 -5.49
CA LEU A 78 -4.73 5.29 -4.21
C LEU A 78 -3.99 3.97 -4.38
N ILE A 79 -4.52 3.05 -5.20
CA ILE A 79 -3.89 1.74 -5.42
C ILE A 79 -2.52 1.91 -6.09
N SER A 80 -2.42 2.82 -7.07
CA SER A 80 -1.16 3.07 -7.77
C SER A 80 -0.08 3.60 -6.81
N LYS A 81 -0.44 4.57 -5.97
CA LYS A 81 0.45 5.08 -4.91
C LYS A 81 0.85 4.01 -3.90
N ALA A 82 -0.09 3.14 -3.50
CA ALA A 82 0.20 2.05 -2.56
C ALA A 82 1.26 1.08 -3.11
N ILE A 83 1.12 0.70 -4.40
CA ILE A 83 2.08 -0.18 -5.08
C ILE A 83 3.44 0.53 -5.20
N GLU A 84 3.46 1.80 -5.58
CA GLU A 84 4.69 2.58 -5.72
C GLU A 84 5.44 2.71 -4.39
N SER A 85 4.76 3.13 -3.31
CA SER A 85 5.38 3.27 -1.99
C SER A 85 5.93 1.93 -1.47
N TYR A 86 5.19 0.83 -1.69
CA TYR A 86 5.66 -0.50 -1.34
C TYR A 86 6.94 -0.89 -2.11
N GLN A 87 6.96 -0.65 -3.42
CA GLN A 87 8.12 -0.94 -4.26
C GLN A 87 9.34 -0.09 -3.88
N GLN A 88 9.13 1.17 -3.52
CA GLN A 88 10.20 2.07 -3.06
C GLN A 88 10.80 1.58 -1.74
N GLU A 89 9.98 1.19 -0.77
CA GLU A 89 10.45 0.64 0.52
C GLU A 89 11.30 -0.62 0.31
N MET A 90 10.81 -1.57 -0.51
CA MET A 90 11.55 -2.80 -0.85
C MET A 90 12.84 -2.53 -1.63
N ALA A 91 12.86 -1.51 -2.48
CA ALA A 91 14.06 -1.11 -3.20
C ALA A 91 15.11 -0.50 -2.24
N GLU A 92 14.67 0.28 -1.26
CA GLU A 92 15.54 0.90 -0.25
C GLU A 92 16.13 -0.16 0.69
N ASP A 93 15.31 -1.07 1.23
CA ASP A 93 15.77 -2.17 2.07
C ASP A 93 16.84 -3.01 1.37
N ARG A 94 16.63 -3.28 0.08
CA ARG A 94 17.62 -3.98 -0.75
C ARG A 94 18.91 -3.18 -0.92
N ARG A 95 18.81 -1.88 -1.23
CA ARG A 95 19.98 -1.01 -1.40
C ARG A 95 20.80 -0.98 -0.12
N GLN A 96 20.13 -0.85 1.02
CA GLN A 96 20.78 -0.88 2.33
C GLN A 96 21.47 -2.22 2.57
N TRP A 97 20.79 -3.34 2.32
CA TRP A 97 21.39 -4.67 2.45
C TRP A 97 22.61 -4.87 1.54
N GLN A 98 22.53 -4.47 0.27
CA GLN A 98 23.65 -4.56 -0.69
C GLN A 98 24.86 -3.75 -0.23
N LYS A 99 24.61 -2.55 0.31
CA LYS A 99 25.65 -1.69 0.87
C LYS A 99 26.33 -2.32 2.08
N ASP A 100 25.57 -2.99 2.93
CA ASP A 100 26.08 -3.65 4.14
C ASP A 100 26.77 -5.00 3.83
N ASN A 101 26.51 -5.60 2.65
CA ASN A 101 26.89 -6.97 2.29
C ASN A 101 27.54 -7.06 0.89
N THR A 102 28.43 -6.13 0.52
CA THR A 102 28.92 -5.99 -0.86
C THR A 102 29.45 -7.29 -1.49
N THR A 103 30.27 -8.06 -0.78
CA THR A 103 30.87 -9.31 -1.29
C THR A 103 29.86 -10.46 -1.38
N SER A 104 29.03 -10.65 -0.35
CA SER A 104 28.03 -11.72 -0.33
C SER A 104 26.81 -11.39 -1.18
N ALA A 105 26.53 -10.11 -1.46
CA ALA A 105 25.40 -9.66 -2.25
C ALA A 105 25.45 -10.15 -3.69
N ASP A 106 26.59 -10.02 -4.36
CA ASP A 106 26.75 -10.49 -5.75
C ASP A 106 26.54 -12.00 -5.88
N ILE A 107 27.17 -12.78 -5.00
CA ILE A 107 27.05 -14.24 -4.98
C ILE A 107 25.61 -14.65 -4.67
N SER A 108 24.99 -14.04 -3.66
CA SER A 108 23.61 -14.33 -3.28
C SER A 108 22.61 -13.96 -4.37
N LEU A 109 22.85 -12.87 -5.12
CA LEU A 109 22.02 -12.47 -6.26
C LEU A 109 22.14 -13.45 -7.43
N LYS A 110 23.37 -13.86 -7.78
CA LYS A 110 23.61 -14.88 -8.82
C LYS A 110 22.93 -16.20 -8.46
N LEU A 111 23.07 -16.62 -7.20
CA LEU A 111 22.41 -17.81 -6.68
C LEU A 111 20.89 -17.66 -6.75
N ALA A 112 20.32 -16.59 -6.21
CA ALA A 112 18.88 -16.33 -6.22
C ALA A 112 18.32 -16.28 -7.65
N LYS A 113 19.06 -15.71 -8.61
CA LYS A 113 18.70 -15.71 -10.03
C LYS A 113 18.70 -17.13 -10.60
N SER A 114 19.74 -17.92 -10.34
CA SER A 114 19.81 -19.31 -10.80
C SER A 114 18.70 -20.19 -10.21
N MET A 115 18.25 -19.88 -9.00
CA MET A 115 17.12 -20.54 -8.34
C MET A 115 15.76 -20.02 -8.79
N GLY A 116 15.69 -19.04 -9.68
CA GLY A 116 14.44 -18.43 -10.13
C GLY A 116 13.70 -17.64 -9.06
N LEU A 117 14.37 -17.23 -7.98
CA LEU A 117 13.78 -16.45 -6.90
C LEU A 117 13.64 -14.97 -7.26
N ILE A 118 14.46 -14.50 -8.21
CA ILE A 118 14.43 -13.14 -8.75
C ILE A 118 14.38 -13.15 -10.27
N ASN A 119 13.72 -12.15 -10.86
CA ASN A 119 13.66 -11.95 -12.31
C ASN A 119 14.95 -11.30 -12.86
N GLU A 120 14.99 -11.04 -14.17
CA GLU A 120 16.12 -10.39 -14.85
C GLU A 120 16.44 -8.99 -14.29
N GLN A 121 15.43 -8.29 -13.74
CA GLN A 121 15.58 -7.00 -13.07
C GLN A 121 16.02 -7.13 -11.61
N GLY A 122 16.26 -8.36 -11.14
CA GLY A 122 16.63 -8.68 -9.76
C GLY A 122 15.48 -8.56 -8.76
N LEU A 123 14.23 -8.38 -9.21
CA LEU A 123 13.06 -8.29 -8.34
C LEU A 123 12.57 -9.68 -7.95
N PRO A 124 12.05 -9.89 -6.73
CA PRO A 124 11.53 -11.18 -6.30
C PRO A 124 10.43 -11.65 -7.23
N VAL A 125 10.50 -12.92 -7.65
CA VAL A 125 9.43 -13.58 -8.41
C VAL A 125 8.19 -13.77 -7.53
N TYR A 126 8.40 -13.95 -6.21
CA TYR A 126 7.32 -13.93 -5.23
C TYR A 126 6.93 -12.48 -4.89
N GLU A 127 5.68 -12.14 -5.20
CA GLU A 127 5.08 -10.87 -4.82
C GLU A 127 4.36 -11.01 -3.47
N ASP A 128 4.57 -10.05 -2.56
CA ASP A 128 3.90 -10.03 -1.26
C ASP A 128 2.37 -10.01 -1.45
N PRO A 129 1.60 -10.88 -0.75
CA PRO A 129 0.16 -11.01 -0.92
C PRO A 129 -0.66 -9.71 -1.00
N PRO A 130 -0.35 -8.61 -0.27
CA PRO A 130 -1.04 -7.33 -0.42
C PRO A 130 -0.90 -6.73 -1.83
N VAL A 131 0.29 -6.75 -2.42
CA VAL A 131 0.55 -6.09 -3.72
C VAL A 131 -0.14 -6.83 -4.86
N ALA A 132 -0.07 -8.17 -4.84
CA ALA A 132 -0.81 -9.00 -5.79
C ALA A 132 -2.33 -8.74 -5.71
N THR A 133 -2.86 -8.59 -4.49
CA THR A 133 -4.26 -8.23 -4.25
C THR A 133 -4.59 -6.84 -4.78
N TRP A 134 -3.72 -5.86 -4.55
CA TRP A 134 -3.88 -4.49 -5.04
C TRP A 134 -3.86 -4.41 -6.56
N ARG A 135 -2.98 -5.15 -7.25
CA ARG A 135 -2.98 -5.23 -8.72
C ARG A 135 -4.29 -5.76 -9.27
N LYS A 136 -4.82 -6.86 -8.69
CA LYS A 136 -6.14 -7.39 -9.10
C LYS A 136 -7.25 -6.36 -8.90
N ARG A 137 -7.22 -5.62 -7.78
CA ARG A 137 -8.19 -4.55 -7.51
C ARG A 137 -8.04 -3.37 -8.46
N LEU A 138 -6.81 -2.99 -8.81
CA LEU A 138 -6.50 -1.91 -9.76
C LEU A 138 -7.15 -2.18 -11.11
N GLU A 139 -7.01 -3.40 -11.63
CA GLU A 139 -7.61 -3.80 -12.90
C GLU A 139 -9.14 -3.73 -12.86
N VAL A 140 -9.75 -4.16 -11.76
CA VAL A 140 -11.21 -4.04 -11.58
C VAL A 140 -11.64 -2.56 -11.49
N ALA A 141 -10.90 -1.72 -10.75
CA ALA A 141 -11.20 -0.30 -10.61
C ALA A 141 -11.09 0.44 -11.96
N ARG A 142 -10.05 0.15 -12.76
CA ARG A 142 -9.86 0.69 -14.12
C ARG A 142 -11.00 0.31 -15.05
N LYS A 143 -11.43 -0.96 -15.04
CA LYS A 143 -12.59 -1.42 -15.83
C LYS A 143 -13.86 -0.67 -15.43
N LYS A 144 -14.11 -0.48 -14.14
CA LYS A 144 -15.28 0.26 -13.65
C LYS A 144 -15.23 1.74 -14.00
N LEU A 145 -14.05 2.35 -13.95
CA LEU A 145 -13.83 3.73 -14.37
C LEU A 145 -14.14 3.91 -15.86
N ALA A 146 -13.64 3.02 -16.72
CA ALA A 146 -13.92 3.04 -18.15
C ALA A 146 -15.42 2.85 -18.46
N LEU A 147 -16.12 1.99 -17.70
CA LEU A 147 -17.57 1.83 -17.83
C LEU A 147 -18.35 3.06 -17.35
N GLN A 148 -17.80 3.85 -16.42
CA GLN A 148 -18.43 5.08 -15.92
C GLN A 148 -18.27 6.22 -16.93
N SER A 149 -17.11 6.34 -17.57
CA SER A 149 -16.87 7.36 -18.60
C SER A 149 -17.66 7.12 -19.89
N ASN A 150 -17.95 5.86 -20.21
CA ASN A 150 -18.68 5.49 -21.44
C ASN A 150 -20.22 5.51 -21.30
N LYS A 151 -20.78 6.02 -20.19
CA LYS A 151 -22.23 6.18 -20.04
C LYS A 151 -22.69 7.42 -20.81
N PRO A 152 -23.69 7.30 -21.72
CA PRO A 152 -24.22 8.47 -22.41
C PRO A 152 -24.76 9.45 -21.37
N GLN A 153 -24.29 10.70 -21.41
CA GLN A 153 -24.88 11.78 -20.63
C GLN A 153 -26.36 11.83 -21.02
N LYS A 154 -27.26 11.50 -20.09
CA LYS A 154 -28.69 11.79 -20.27
C LYS A 154 -28.80 13.30 -20.37
N SER A 155 -28.81 13.81 -21.60
CA SER A 155 -29.16 15.18 -21.91
C SER A 155 -30.52 15.44 -21.28
N SER A 156 -30.52 16.23 -20.20
CA SER A 156 -31.72 16.87 -19.69
C SER A 156 -32.21 17.82 -20.76
N VAL A 157 -32.96 17.28 -21.73
CA VAL A 157 -33.81 18.08 -22.61
C VAL A 157 -34.86 18.68 -21.69
N LYS A 158 -34.60 19.89 -21.20
CA LYS A 158 -35.64 20.78 -20.69
C LYS A 158 -36.60 21.00 -21.86
N LYS A 159 -37.71 20.28 -21.86
CA LYS A 159 -38.85 20.57 -22.71
C LYS A 159 -39.72 21.60 -21.99
N LYS A 160 -39.90 22.72 -22.71
CA LYS A 160 -40.81 23.85 -22.47
C LYS A 160 -40.37 24.88 -21.45
#